data_AF-W7YIK9-F1
#
_entry.id   AF-W7YIK9-F1
#
_cell.length_a   1.000
_cell.length_b   1.000
_cell.length_c   1.000
_cell.angle_alpha   90.00
_cell.angle_beta   90.00
_cell.angle_gamma   90.00
#
_symmetry.space_group_name_H-M   'P 1'
#
loop_
_entity.id
_entity.type
_entity.pdbx_description
1 polymer ?
#
loop_
_entity_poly.entity_id
_entity_poly.type
_entity_poly.pdbx_seq_one_letter_code
_entity_poly.pdbx_strand_id
1 'polypeptide(L)'
;MFQNKIILIAILIGLAVRVNGVSGQATNFSIASEHHIVNIAIDKKEARVVQIAADMLASDILNVSGKKPEISSVIKEMGIVAGTIGESRLIDQFISNKNLDVSQVKGKWETYSLQVIANPDNKQGKILLIAGSDRRATAFGLLEISRMIGVSPWEWWADVIPEEKENLTIAVENRIYGSPSVKYRGIFLNDEDWGLQRWAALNYEPETGDIGPKTYAKVFELLLRLRANTIWPAMHSCTKPFYFYPENKQVADDYAIVVGTSHCEPMLCNINAEWDSDKMGEWRYDSNSEASSICLNPEQRKAPVLKVFTPWVCVENMIRR
;
A
#
# COMPACT_ATOMS: atom_id res chain seq x y z
N MET A 1 -25.22 45.94 -58.16
CA MET A 1 -25.13 45.92 -56.69
C MET A 1 -24.56 44.58 -56.27
N PHE A 2 -23.36 44.62 -55.71
CA PHE A 2 -22.53 43.48 -55.35
C PHE A 2 -23.20 42.56 -54.34
N GLN A 3 -23.30 41.26 -54.62
CA GLN A 3 -23.41 40.24 -53.58
C GLN A 3 -22.26 39.25 -53.73
N ASN A 4 -21.29 39.42 -52.83
CA ASN A 4 -20.15 38.56 -52.61
C ASN A 4 -20.61 37.14 -52.26
N LYS A 5 -20.26 36.15 -53.08
CA LYS A 5 -20.19 34.76 -52.65
C LYS A 5 -18.73 34.41 -52.38
N ILE A 6 -18.35 34.51 -51.11
CA ILE A 6 -17.07 34.01 -50.59
C ILE A 6 -17.18 32.48 -50.55
N ILE A 7 -16.35 31.80 -51.32
CA ILE A 7 -16.14 30.35 -51.25
C ILE A 7 -15.16 30.11 -50.09
N LEU A 8 -15.65 29.56 -48.97
CA LEU A 8 -14.79 29.10 -47.87
C LEU A 8 -14.43 27.64 -48.14
N ILE A 9 -13.20 27.38 -48.61
CA ILE A 9 -12.61 26.03 -48.61
C ILE A 9 -11.92 25.86 -47.26
N ALA A 10 -12.53 25.10 -46.36
CA ALA A 10 -11.88 24.68 -45.11
C ALA A 10 -10.99 23.46 -45.40
N ILE A 11 -9.67 23.67 -45.46
CA ILE A 11 -8.69 22.58 -45.48
C ILE A 11 -8.45 22.16 -44.03
N LEU A 12 -9.11 21.08 -43.61
CA LEU A 12 -8.81 20.38 -42.36
C LEU A 12 -7.57 19.51 -42.58
N ILE A 13 -6.39 20.05 -42.24
CA ILE A 13 -5.17 19.25 -42.09
C ILE A 13 -5.28 18.56 -40.73
N GLY A 14 -5.76 17.31 -40.74
CA GLY A 14 -5.68 16.42 -39.58
C GLY A 14 -4.22 16.05 -39.35
N LEU A 15 -3.57 16.71 -38.39
CA LEU A 15 -2.27 16.28 -37.88
C LEU A 15 -2.50 15.01 -37.04
N ALA A 16 -2.42 13.84 -37.68
CA ALA A 16 -2.34 12.58 -36.97
C ALA A 16 -0.97 12.50 -36.30
N VAL A 17 -0.87 13.01 -35.07
CA VAL A 17 0.27 12.74 -34.20
C VAL A 17 0.22 11.25 -33.89
N ARG A 18 1.01 10.46 -34.61
CA ARG A 18 1.35 9.11 -34.18
C ARG A 18 2.22 9.25 -32.94
N VAL A 19 1.59 9.14 -31.78
CA VAL A 19 2.30 8.80 -30.55
C VAL A 19 2.83 7.39 -30.78
N ASN A 20 4.08 7.27 -31.20
CA ASN A 20 4.81 6.01 -31.13
C ASN A 20 5.01 5.73 -29.64
N GLY A 21 3.99 5.16 -29.01
CA GLY A 21 4.19 4.41 -27.78
C GLY A 21 5.16 3.30 -28.13
N VAL A 22 6.37 3.35 -27.57
CA VAL A 22 7.24 2.18 -27.53
C VAL A 22 6.49 1.16 -26.67
N SER A 23 5.66 0.34 -27.29
CA SER A 23 5.16 -0.88 -26.66
C SER A 23 6.38 -1.76 -26.47
N GLY A 24 6.98 -1.72 -25.28
CA GLY A 24 8.05 -2.64 -24.92
C GLY A 24 7.50 -4.05 -25.04
N GLN A 25 8.17 -4.91 -25.82
CA GLN A 25 7.77 -6.29 -25.97
C GLN A 25 7.79 -6.98 -24.60
N ALA A 26 6.66 -7.55 -24.19
CA ALA A 26 6.56 -8.28 -22.93
C ALA A 26 7.57 -9.44 -22.89
N THR A 27 8.31 -9.55 -21.80
CA THR A 27 9.28 -10.61 -21.58
C THR A 27 8.69 -11.66 -20.64
N ASN A 28 8.69 -12.91 -21.07
CA ASN A 28 8.30 -14.03 -20.21
C ASN A 28 9.37 -14.25 -19.13
N PHE A 29 8.92 -14.26 -17.87
CA PHE A 29 9.71 -14.52 -16.67
C PHE A 29 9.12 -15.73 -15.94
N SER A 30 9.90 -16.81 -15.85
CA SER A 30 9.51 -18.04 -15.15
C SER A 30 9.76 -17.87 -13.66
N ILE A 31 8.71 -18.08 -12.85
CA ILE A 31 8.75 -17.97 -11.38
C ILE A 31 8.90 -19.37 -10.76
N ALA A 32 8.15 -20.35 -11.26
CA ALA A 32 8.22 -21.72 -10.80
C ALA A 32 7.89 -22.70 -11.93
N SER A 33 8.58 -23.84 -11.95
CA SER A 33 8.31 -25.00 -12.81
C SER A 33 8.68 -26.28 -12.06
N GLU A 34 8.57 -27.46 -12.70
CA GLU A 34 8.91 -28.74 -12.08
C GLU A 34 10.31 -28.78 -11.42
N HIS A 35 11.32 -28.20 -12.07
CA HIS A 35 12.71 -28.25 -11.60
C HIS A 35 13.29 -26.90 -11.18
N HIS A 36 12.46 -25.85 -11.12
CA HIS A 36 12.92 -24.50 -10.87
C HIS A 36 11.96 -23.72 -9.97
N ILE A 37 12.51 -22.90 -9.09
CA ILE A 37 11.81 -21.83 -8.39
C ILE A 37 12.75 -20.64 -8.21
N VAL A 38 12.23 -19.44 -8.42
CA VAL A 38 12.97 -18.20 -8.15
C VAL A 38 13.21 -18.01 -6.66
N ASN A 39 14.29 -17.32 -6.31
CA ASN A 39 14.41 -16.75 -4.96
C ASN A 39 13.83 -15.33 -4.93
N ILE A 40 13.39 -14.88 -3.76
CA ILE A 40 13.06 -13.48 -3.50
C ILE A 40 14.21 -12.86 -2.73
N ALA A 41 14.94 -11.93 -3.35
CA ALA A 41 16.07 -11.24 -2.75
C ALA A 41 15.67 -9.85 -2.26
N ILE A 42 15.76 -9.62 -0.96
CA ILE A 42 15.58 -8.31 -0.32
C ILE A 42 16.72 -8.05 0.67
N ASP A 43 17.11 -6.78 0.85
CA ASP A 43 18.10 -6.43 1.87
C ASP A 43 17.48 -6.65 3.27
N LYS A 44 18.27 -7.19 4.21
CA LYS A 44 17.83 -7.39 5.60
C LYS A 44 17.44 -6.10 6.30
N LYS A 45 17.95 -4.95 5.82
CA LYS A 45 17.64 -3.62 6.34
C LYS A 45 16.41 -2.97 5.72
N GLU A 46 15.76 -3.62 4.75
CA GLU A 46 14.50 -3.11 4.21
C GLU A 46 13.45 -2.90 5.32
N ALA A 47 12.60 -1.89 5.11
CA ALA A 47 11.50 -1.61 6.01
C ALA A 47 10.60 -2.82 6.22
N ARG A 48 9.96 -2.91 7.38
CA ARG A 48 9.13 -4.06 7.76
C ARG A 48 8.04 -4.41 6.73
N VAL A 49 7.42 -3.40 6.12
CA VAL A 49 6.38 -3.60 5.09
C VAL A 49 6.90 -4.35 3.85
N VAL A 50 8.18 -4.18 3.50
CA VAL A 50 8.80 -4.88 2.36
C VAL A 50 9.04 -6.34 2.70
N GLN A 51 9.45 -6.64 3.94
CA GLN A 51 9.58 -8.01 4.44
C GLN A 51 8.21 -8.70 4.45
N ILE A 52 7.18 -8.03 4.97
CA ILE A 52 5.80 -8.52 4.98
C ILE A 52 5.32 -8.80 3.54
N ALA A 53 5.53 -7.86 2.61
CA ALA A 53 5.12 -8.06 1.21
C ALA A 53 5.89 -9.20 0.51
N ALA A 54 7.16 -9.42 0.87
CA ALA A 54 7.95 -10.55 0.37
C ALA A 54 7.43 -11.89 0.92
N ASP A 55 7.09 -11.95 2.22
CA ASP A 55 6.48 -13.12 2.86
C ASP A 55 5.10 -13.44 2.27
N MET A 56 4.29 -12.41 2.00
CA MET A 56 3.01 -12.54 1.29
C MET A 56 3.24 -13.11 -0.11
N LEU A 57 4.14 -12.52 -0.90
CA LEU A 57 4.43 -13.00 -2.25
C LEU A 57 4.96 -14.45 -2.25
N ALA A 58 5.81 -14.83 -1.30
CA ALA A 58 6.29 -16.19 -1.18
C ALA A 58 5.16 -17.18 -0.87
N SER A 59 4.21 -16.78 -0.03
CA SER A 59 3.03 -17.59 0.31
C SER A 59 2.05 -17.67 -0.86
N ASP A 60 1.88 -16.57 -1.59
CA ASP A 60 1.07 -16.51 -2.81
C ASP A 60 1.64 -17.42 -3.92
N ILE A 61 2.97 -17.42 -4.12
CA ILE A 61 3.64 -18.33 -5.06
C ILE A 61 3.47 -19.79 -4.61
N LEU A 62 3.54 -20.08 -3.30
CA LEU A 62 3.24 -21.41 -2.78
C LEU A 62 1.82 -21.84 -3.09
N ASN A 63 0.82 -20.97 -2.85
CA ASN A 63 -0.58 -21.27 -3.09
C ASN A 63 -0.90 -21.49 -4.58
N VAL A 64 -0.18 -20.81 -5.48
CA VAL A 64 -0.35 -20.97 -6.93
C VAL A 64 0.43 -22.15 -7.50
N SER A 65 1.65 -22.42 -7.03
CA SER A 65 2.57 -23.38 -7.68
C SER A 65 2.89 -24.63 -6.87
N GLY A 66 2.43 -24.70 -5.61
CA GLY A 66 2.82 -25.75 -4.66
C GLY A 66 4.27 -25.65 -4.17
N LYS A 67 5.01 -24.60 -4.55
CA LYS A 67 6.44 -24.43 -4.22
C LYS A 67 6.69 -23.08 -3.58
N LYS A 68 7.31 -23.08 -2.39
CA LYS A 68 7.61 -21.85 -1.65
C LYS A 68 9.01 -21.33 -2.02
N PRO A 69 9.15 -20.10 -2.54
CA PRO A 69 10.45 -19.51 -2.82
C PRO A 69 11.18 -19.17 -1.52
N GLU A 70 12.50 -19.28 -1.54
CA GLU A 70 13.35 -18.81 -0.44
C GLU A 70 13.44 -17.27 -0.47
N ILE A 71 13.28 -16.63 0.69
CA ILE A 71 13.56 -15.21 0.88
C ILE A 71 14.95 -15.08 1.49
N SER A 72 15.84 -14.34 0.85
CA SER A 72 17.21 -14.13 1.34
C SER A 72 17.78 -12.77 0.90
N SER A 73 19.01 -12.46 1.32
CA SER A 73 19.74 -11.27 0.87
C SER A 73 20.76 -11.58 -0.23
N VAL A 74 20.62 -12.73 -0.90
CA VAL A 74 21.54 -13.21 -1.95
C VAL A 74 20.77 -13.35 -3.25
N ILE A 75 21.28 -12.75 -4.31
CA ILE A 75 20.71 -12.86 -5.66
C ILE A 75 21.18 -14.19 -6.25
N LYS A 76 20.25 -15.09 -6.60
CA LYS A 76 20.57 -16.31 -7.35
C LYS A 76 20.43 -16.06 -8.85
N GLU A 77 20.76 -17.06 -9.66
CA GLU A 77 20.77 -16.96 -11.12
C GLU A 77 19.44 -16.47 -11.71
N MET A 78 18.32 -16.92 -11.12
CA MET A 78 16.97 -16.48 -11.42
C MET A 78 16.28 -16.06 -10.12
N GLY A 79 15.88 -14.80 -10.04
CA GLY A 79 15.37 -14.21 -8.81
C GLY A 79 14.49 -13.00 -9.03
N ILE A 80 13.61 -12.76 -8.08
CA ILE A 80 12.91 -11.50 -7.88
C ILE A 80 13.74 -10.69 -6.90
N VAL A 81 14.25 -9.53 -7.30
CA VAL A 81 15.03 -8.65 -6.41
C VAL A 81 14.23 -7.39 -6.16
N ALA A 82 13.94 -7.09 -4.91
CA ALA A 82 13.16 -5.92 -4.53
C ALA A 82 13.88 -5.07 -3.48
N GLY A 83 13.72 -3.76 -3.57
CA GLY A 83 14.25 -2.87 -2.56
C GLY A 83 13.89 -1.41 -2.77
N THR A 84 14.09 -0.65 -1.69
CA THR A 84 13.85 0.79 -1.67
C THR A 84 15.12 1.54 -2.08
N ILE A 85 15.01 2.45 -3.05
CA ILE A 85 16.15 3.19 -3.60
C ILE A 85 16.84 4.01 -2.51
N GLY A 86 18.15 3.84 -2.34
CA GLY A 86 18.95 4.51 -1.32
C GLY A 86 18.99 3.81 0.05
N GLU A 87 18.18 2.76 0.24
CA GLU A 87 18.16 1.95 1.47
C GLU A 87 18.63 0.51 1.19
N SER A 88 18.22 -0.04 0.04
CA SER A 88 18.57 -1.39 -0.40
C SER A 88 19.95 -1.43 -1.05
N ARG A 89 20.91 -2.13 -0.45
CA ARG A 89 22.22 -2.34 -1.10
C ARG A 89 22.10 -3.13 -2.39
N LEU A 90 21.14 -4.05 -2.47
CA LEU A 90 20.89 -4.86 -3.66
C LEU A 90 20.48 -3.99 -4.84
N ILE A 91 19.46 -3.14 -4.66
CA ILE A 91 19.00 -2.23 -5.73
C ILE A 91 20.05 -1.16 -6.06
N ASP A 92 20.71 -0.61 -5.04
CA ASP A 92 21.72 0.43 -5.25
C ASP A 92 22.93 -0.08 -6.07
N GLN A 93 23.28 -1.37 -5.98
CA GLN A 93 24.29 -2.00 -6.84
C GLN A 93 23.88 -2.02 -8.32
N PHE A 94 22.62 -2.35 -8.63
CA PHE A 94 22.14 -2.29 -10.02
C PHE A 94 22.12 -0.86 -10.56
N ILE A 95 21.84 0.12 -9.70
CA ILE A 95 21.89 1.55 -10.07
C ILE A 95 23.33 1.99 -10.32
N SER A 96 24.27 1.67 -9.41
CA SER A 96 25.68 2.08 -9.55
C SER A 96 26.35 1.49 -10.78
N ASN A 97 25.98 0.24 -11.12
CA ASN A 97 26.48 -0.46 -12.29
C ASN A 97 25.77 -0.05 -13.60
N LYS A 98 24.84 0.91 -13.54
CA LYS A 98 24.04 1.41 -14.68
C LYS A 98 23.18 0.32 -15.34
N ASN A 99 22.85 -0.74 -14.61
CA ASN A 99 21.93 -1.77 -15.07
C ASN A 99 20.46 -1.36 -14.87
N LEU A 100 20.22 -0.37 -14.00
CA LEU A 100 18.89 0.15 -13.68
C LEU A 100 18.89 1.68 -13.64
N ASP A 101 18.11 2.32 -14.51
CA ASP A 101 17.80 3.75 -14.39
C ASP A 101 16.58 3.98 -13.50
N VAL A 102 16.77 4.75 -12.44
CA VAL A 102 15.72 5.12 -11.47
C VAL A 102 15.39 6.61 -11.47
N SER A 103 15.87 7.37 -12.46
CA SER A 103 15.63 8.82 -12.58
C SER A 103 14.14 9.19 -12.53
N GLN A 104 13.29 8.32 -13.06
CA GLN A 104 11.84 8.48 -13.10
C GLN A 104 11.11 7.91 -11.87
N VAL A 105 11.84 7.36 -10.89
CA VAL A 105 11.29 6.74 -9.67
C VAL A 105 11.76 7.50 -8.42
N LYS A 106 13.07 7.77 -8.32
CA LYS A 106 13.71 8.34 -7.14
C LYS A 106 13.06 9.65 -6.70
N GLY A 107 12.74 9.74 -5.41
CA GLY A 107 12.16 10.94 -4.79
C GLY A 107 10.68 11.18 -5.10
N LYS A 108 10.02 10.31 -5.90
CA LYS A 108 8.58 10.40 -6.15
C LYS A 108 7.78 9.69 -5.05
N TRP A 109 6.51 10.06 -4.91
CA TRP A 109 5.60 9.43 -3.95
C TRP A 109 5.10 8.09 -4.49
N GLU A 110 5.28 7.00 -3.74
CA GLU A 110 4.72 5.66 -4.00
C GLU A 110 4.91 5.20 -5.46
N THR A 111 6.07 5.47 -6.04
CA THR A 111 6.41 5.12 -7.42
C THR A 111 7.39 3.97 -7.44
N TYR A 112 7.19 2.98 -8.29
CA TYR A 112 8.15 1.88 -8.44
C TYR A 112 8.37 1.52 -9.90
N SER A 113 9.52 0.91 -10.15
CA SER A 113 9.86 0.31 -11.43
C SER A 113 9.78 -1.21 -11.33
N LEU A 114 9.21 -1.87 -12.34
CA LEU A 114 9.18 -3.32 -12.51
C LEU A 114 9.88 -3.66 -13.83
N GLN A 115 11.02 -4.35 -13.77
CA GLN A 115 11.83 -4.63 -14.97
C GLN A 115 12.41 -6.03 -14.95
N VAL A 116 12.32 -6.74 -16.07
CA VAL A 116 13.13 -7.93 -16.33
C VAL A 116 14.43 -7.49 -17.00
N ILE A 117 15.56 -7.89 -16.43
CA ILE A 117 16.89 -7.70 -17.00
C ILE A 117 17.63 -9.03 -17.11
N ALA A 118 18.65 -9.10 -17.97
CA ALA A 118 19.61 -10.20 -17.93
C ALA A 118 20.39 -10.14 -16.60
N ASN A 119 20.66 -11.30 -16.01
CA ASN A 119 21.47 -11.37 -14.80
C ASN A 119 22.92 -10.93 -15.13
N PRO A 120 23.47 -9.89 -14.47
CA PRO A 120 24.82 -9.40 -14.75
C PRO A 120 25.90 -10.46 -14.52
N ASP A 121 25.69 -11.35 -13.54
CA ASP A 121 26.65 -12.38 -13.15
C ASP A 121 26.46 -13.70 -13.92
N ASN A 122 25.29 -13.90 -14.54
CA ASN A 122 25.00 -15.05 -15.40
C ASN A 122 24.20 -14.62 -16.64
N LYS A 123 24.86 -14.58 -17.80
CA LYS A 123 24.26 -14.11 -19.07
C LYS A 123 23.02 -14.91 -19.54
N GLN A 124 22.79 -16.11 -19.00
CA GLN A 124 21.61 -16.94 -19.33
C GLN A 124 20.47 -16.77 -18.31
N GLY A 125 20.77 -16.22 -17.13
CA GLY A 125 19.79 -15.92 -16.08
C GLY A 125 19.01 -14.63 -16.35
N LYS A 126 17.82 -14.54 -15.76
CA LYS A 126 16.99 -13.33 -15.75
C LYS A 126 16.67 -12.93 -14.33
N ILE A 127 16.61 -11.63 -14.10
CA ILE A 127 16.21 -11.05 -12.81
C ILE A 127 14.99 -10.18 -13.04
N LEU A 128 13.98 -10.34 -12.19
CA LEU A 128 12.86 -9.41 -12.08
C LEU A 128 13.16 -8.41 -10.97
N LEU A 129 13.50 -7.19 -11.36
CA LEU A 129 13.83 -6.08 -10.46
C LEU A 129 12.58 -5.27 -10.10
N ILE A 130 12.43 -4.99 -8.80
CA ILE A 130 11.51 -4.01 -8.23
C ILE A 130 12.33 -2.95 -7.50
N ALA A 131 12.30 -1.72 -8.00
CA ALA A 131 12.90 -0.58 -7.32
C ALA A 131 11.82 0.42 -6.93
N GLY A 132 11.55 0.54 -5.63
CA GLY A 132 10.58 1.47 -5.07
C GLY A 132 11.21 2.81 -4.66
N SER A 133 10.47 3.89 -4.83
CA SER A 133 10.85 5.23 -4.38
C SER A 133 10.78 5.40 -2.86
N ASP A 134 9.94 4.60 -2.20
CA ASP A 134 9.75 4.53 -0.76
C ASP A 134 9.30 3.11 -0.36
N ARG A 135 9.21 2.86 0.96
CA ARG A 135 8.86 1.55 1.51
C ARG A 135 7.52 0.98 1.01
N ARG A 136 6.52 1.84 0.75
CA ARG A 136 5.22 1.39 0.23
C ARG A 136 5.31 1.07 -1.25
N ALA A 137 6.05 1.87 -2.02
CA ALA A 137 6.27 1.60 -3.44
C ALA A 137 6.90 0.22 -3.68
N THR A 138 7.92 -0.14 -2.88
CA THR A 138 8.56 -1.45 -2.96
C THR A 138 7.58 -2.58 -2.64
N ALA A 139 6.78 -2.44 -1.57
CA ALA A 139 5.75 -3.40 -1.21
C ALA A 139 4.67 -3.54 -2.30
N PHE A 140 4.19 -2.44 -2.89
CA PHE A 140 3.24 -2.48 -4.00
C PHE A 140 3.80 -3.15 -5.25
N GLY A 141 5.11 -3.03 -5.51
CA GLY A 141 5.77 -3.76 -6.60
C GLY A 141 5.81 -5.27 -6.38
N LEU A 142 6.09 -5.71 -5.14
CA LEU A 142 6.03 -7.14 -4.78
C LEU A 142 4.60 -7.68 -4.91
N LEU A 143 3.61 -6.94 -4.40
CA LEU A 143 2.20 -7.34 -4.50
C LEU A 143 1.63 -7.20 -5.92
N GLU A 144 2.29 -6.46 -6.82
CA GLU A 144 1.94 -6.49 -8.23
C GLU A 144 2.28 -7.83 -8.87
N ILE A 145 3.39 -8.47 -8.47
CA ILE A 145 3.71 -9.82 -8.92
C ILE A 145 2.63 -10.79 -8.43
N SER A 146 2.21 -10.67 -7.16
CA SER A 146 1.09 -11.44 -6.59
C SER A 146 -0.18 -11.33 -7.43
N ARG A 147 -0.54 -10.10 -7.83
CA ARG A 147 -1.67 -9.87 -8.75
C ARG A 147 -1.45 -10.50 -10.13
N MET A 148 -0.24 -10.40 -10.69
CA MET A 148 0.10 -10.96 -12.01
C MET A 148 0.07 -12.49 -12.04
N ILE A 149 0.35 -13.16 -10.91
CA ILE A 149 0.25 -14.63 -10.82
C ILE A 149 -1.19 -15.12 -10.60
N GLY A 150 -2.14 -14.20 -10.36
CA GLY A 150 -3.58 -14.49 -10.27
C GLY A 150 -4.14 -14.45 -8.85
N VAL A 151 -3.38 -14.00 -7.85
CA VAL A 151 -3.89 -13.88 -6.48
C VAL A 151 -4.71 -12.59 -6.34
N SER A 152 -5.96 -12.77 -5.94
CA SER A 152 -6.90 -11.68 -5.70
C SER A 152 -6.57 -10.94 -4.40
N PRO A 153 -6.74 -9.60 -4.31
CA PRO A 153 -6.75 -8.89 -3.04
C PRO A 153 -7.73 -9.47 -2.02
N TRP A 154 -8.76 -10.16 -2.51
CA TRP A 154 -9.85 -10.74 -1.73
C TRP A 154 -9.65 -12.23 -1.41
N GLU A 155 -8.44 -12.78 -1.59
CA GLU A 155 -8.15 -14.20 -1.34
C GLU A 155 -8.59 -14.65 0.05
N TRP A 156 -8.34 -13.82 1.06
CA TRP A 156 -8.71 -14.13 2.45
C TRP A 156 -10.05 -13.50 2.86
N TRP A 157 -10.33 -12.28 2.40
CA TRP A 157 -11.54 -11.54 2.81
C TRP A 157 -12.83 -12.02 2.12
N ALA A 158 -12.72 -12.76 1.02
CA ALA A 158 -13.86 -13.33 0.29
C ALA A 158 -13.54 -14.73 -0.28
N ASP A 159 -12.61 -15.44 0.34
CA ASP A 159 -12.24 -16.83 0.01
C ASP A 159 -11.95 -17.07 -1.49
N VAL A 160 -11.35 -16.08 -2.17
CA VAL A 160 -11.03 -16.17 -3.60
C VAL A 160 -9.77 -17.02 -3.79
N ILE A 161 -9.95 -18.30 -4.08
CA ILE A 161 -8.87 -19.28 -4.29
C ILE A 161 -8.18 -19.01 -5.64
N PRO A 162 -6.85 -18.84 -5.68
CA PRO A 162 -6.13 -18.70 -6.93
C PRO A 162 -6.05 -20.02 -7.71
N GLU A 163 -5.95 -19.93 -9.04
CA GLU A 163 -5.76 -21.10 -9.90
C GLU A 163 -4.35 -21.70 -9.73
N GLU A 164 -4.28 -23.00 -9.46
CA GLU A 164 -3.01 -23.73 -9.39
C GLU A 164 -2.36 -23.88 -10.77
N LYS A 165 -1.02 -23.74 -10.82
CA LYS A 165 -0.22 -23.79 -12.04
C LYS A 165 1.09 -24.54 -11.80
N GLU A 166 1.26 -25.66 -12.51
CA GLU A 166 2.52 -26.43 -12.51
C GLU A 166 3.71 -25.61 -13.04
N ASN A 167 3.44 -24.77 -14.06
CA ASN A 167 4.42 -23.86 -14.66
C ASN A 167 3.91 -22.42 -14.50
N LEU A 168 4.48 -21.72 -13.52
CA LEU A 168 4.14 -20.33 -13.22
C LEU A 168 5.09 -19.40 -13.96
N THR A 169 4.61 -18.82 -15.06
CA THR A 169 5.32 -17.80 -15.85
C THR A 169 4.44 -16.58 -16.01
N ILE A 170 5.04 -15.40 -15.89
CA ILE A 170 4.37 -14.12 -16.12
C ILE A 170 4.99 -13.39 -17.31
N ALA A 171 4.16 -12.68 -18.08
CA ALA A 171 4.62 -11.75 -19.11
C ALA A 171 4.84 -10.37 -18.48
N VAL A 172 6.08 -9.89 -18.47
CA VAL A 172 6.45 -8.61 -17.84
C VAL A 172 6.84 -7.60 -18.91
N GLU A 173 6.13 -6.48 -18.96
CA GLU A 173 6.56 -5.30 -19.68
C GLU A 173 7.37 -4.41 -18.73
N ASN A 174 8.59 -4.05 -19.13
CA ASN A 174 9.42 -3.14 -18.34
C ASN A 174 8.73 -1.78 -18.25
N ARG A 175 8.30 -1.42 -17.04
CA ARG A 175 7.43 -0.28 -16.82
C ARG A 175 7.68 0.39 -15.48
N ILE A 176 7.43 1.69 -15.45
CA ILE A 176 7.32 2.48 -14.23
C ILE A 176 5.85 2.66 -13.88
N TYR A 177 5.51 2.27 -12.66
CA TYR A 177 4.24 2.56 -12.02
C TYR A 177 4.39 3.88 -11.28
N GLY A 178 3.94 4.97 -11.92
CA GLY A 178 4.05 6.33 -11.41
C GLY A 178 3.25 6.58 -10.12
N SER A 179 3.45 7.77 -9.55
CA SER A 179 2.71 8.19 -8.36
C SER A 179 1.19 8.06 -8.55
N PRO A 180 0.46 7.61 -7.52
CA PRO A 180 -0.99 7.59 -7.56
C PRO A 180 -1.53 9.01 -7.70
N SER A 181 -2.61 9.17 -8.46
CA SER A 181 -3.30 10.46 -8.63
C SER A 181 -3.84 11.02 -7.31
N VAL A 182 -4.16 10.13 -6.36
CA VAL A 182 -4.60 10.48 -5.00
C VAL A 182 -3.56 10.00 -3.99
N LYS A 183 -3.01 10.95 -3.23
CA LYS A 183 -1.88 10.70 -2.31
C LYS A 183 -2.25 9.76 -1.15
N TYR A 184 -3.42 9.95 -0.55
CA TYR A 184 -3.93 9.15 0.56
C TYR A 184 -5.22 8.45 0.13
N ARG A 185 -5.21 7.12 0.14
CA ARG A 185 -6.28 6.26 -0.37
C ARG A 185 -6.59 5.24 0.70
N GLY A 186 -7.84 5.12 1.10
CA GLY A 186 -8.16 4.35 2.30
C GLY A 186 -9.63 4.06 2.46
N ILE A 187 -9.92 3.44 3.60
CA ILE A 187 -11.27 3.13 4.05
C ILE A 187 -11.49 3.68 5.46
N PHE A 188 -12.75 3.83 5.83
CA PHE A 188 -13.18 4.07 7.20
C PHE A 188 -13.97 2.85 7.65
N LEU A 189 -13.53 2.21 8.74
CA LEU A 189 -14.32 1.18 9.40
C LEU A 189 -15.35 1.87 10.29
N ASN A 190 -16.62 1.83 9.90
CA ASN A 190 -17.74 2.46 10.59
C ASN A 190 -18.92 1.49 10.65
N ASP A 191 -19.84 1.71 11.60
CA ASP A 191 -20.99 0.84 11.85
C ASP A 191 -20.55 -0.62 12.12
N GLU A 192 -19.42 -0.78 12.81
CA GLU A 192 -18.74 -2.06 13.02
C GLU A 192 -19.46 -3.00 14.00
N ASP A 193 -20.42 -2.48 14.77
CA ASP A 193 -21.03 -3.09 15.95
C ASP A 193 -21.44 -4.56 15.74
N TRP A 194 -22.27 -4.83 14.74
CA TRP A 194 -22.86 -6.18 14.53
C TRP A 194 -22.10 -7.01 13.51
N GLY A 195 -21.26 -6.37 12.71
CA GLY A 195 -20.47 -7.01 11.66
C GLY A 195 -19.05 -7.29 12.13
N LEU A 196 -18.13 -6.39 11.80
CA LEU A 196 -16.70 -6.60 11.96
C LEU A 196 -16.29 -6.77 13.43
N GLN A 197 -16.81 -5.96 14.35
CA GLN A 197 -16.44 -6.02 15.76
C GLN A 197 -16.78 -7.40 16.35
N ARG A 198 -18.04 -7.80 16.20
CA ARG A 198 -18.53 -9.09 16.69
C ARG A 198 -17.82 -10.26 16.02
N TRP A 199 -17.57 -10.18 14.72
CA TRP A 199 -16.87 -11.24 14.00
C TRP A 199 -15.44 -11.41 14.50
N ALA A 200 -14.70 -10.30 14.66
CA ALA A 200 -13.34 -10.30 15.19
C ALA A 200 -13.31 -10.89 16.61
N ALA A 201 -14.15 -10.37 17.50
CA ALA A 201 -14.25 -10.79 18.90
C ALA A 201 -14.59 -12.27 19.09
N LEU A 202 -15.36 -12.88 18.18
CA LEU A 202 -15.81 -14.26 18.34
C LEU A 202 -15.00 -15.28 17.53
N ASN A 203 -14.40 -14.88 16.40
CA ASN A 203 -13.85 -15.83 15.43
C ASN A 203 -12.37 -15.62 15.12
N TYR A 204 -11.90 -14.38 15.10
CA TYR A 204 -10.57 -14.07 14.56
C TYR A 204 -9.56 -13.66 15.63
N GLU A 205 -9.99 -12.86 16.60
CA GLU A 205 -9.15 -12.33 17.67
C GLU A 205 -9.87 -12.40 19.04
N PRO A 206 -10.39 -13.58 19.44
CA PRO A 206 -11.13 -13.75 20.69
C PRO A 206 -10.30 -13.43 21.95
N GLU A 207 -8.98 -13.44 21.86
CA GLU A 207 -8.07 -13.05 22.94
C GLU A 207 -8.22 -11.58 23.35
N THR A 208 -8.61 -10.70 22.42
CA THR A 208 -8.91 -9.29 22.73
C THR A 208 -10.40 -9.08 23.02
N GLY A 209 -11.25 -9.97 22.51
CA GLY A 209 -12.71 -9.80 22.51
C GLY A 209 -13.17 -8.60 21.69
N ASP A 210 -12.34 -8.11 20.76
CA ASP A 210 -12.57 -6.87 20.02
C ASP A 210 -11.78 -6.81 18.69
N ILE A 211 -11.78 -5.66 18.01
CA ILE A 211 -10.91 -5.35 16.86
C ILE A 211 -9.51 -4.95 17.35
N GLY A 212 -8.63 -5.95 17.47
CA GLY A 212 -7.26 -5.78 17.92
C GLY A 212 -6.19 -5.78 16.80
N PRO A 213 -4.91 -5.88 17.17
CA PRO A 213 -3.78 -5.80 16.24
C PRO A 213 -3.80 -6.87 15.16
N LYS A 214 -4.30 -8.08 15.45
CA LYS A 214 -4.39 -9.17 14.48
C LYS A 214 -5.43 -8.84 13.42
N THR A 215 -6.59 -8.33 13.83
CA THR A 215 -7.66 -7.89 12.92
C THR A 215 -7.20 -6.74 12.05
N TYR A 216 -6.55 -5.72 12.63
CA TYR A 216 -6.00 -4.61 11.85
C TYR A 216 -4.89 -5.06 10.88
N ALA A 217 -4.04 -6.01 11.25
CA ALA A 217 -3.04 -6.55 10.32
C ALA A 217 -3.69 -7.12 9.05
N LYS A 218 -4.83 -7.82 9.16
CA LYS A 218 -5.58 -8.32 7.99
C LYS A 218 -6.26 -7.24 7.17
N VAL A 219 -6.75 -6.18 7.81
CA VAL A 219 -7.25 -5.00 7.09
C VAL A 219 -6.10 -4.33 6.33
N PHE A 220 -4.93 -4.18 6.95
CA PHE A 220 -3.77 -3.54 6.31
C PHE A 220 -3.18 -4.38 5.18
N GLU A 221 -3.19 -5.70 5.30
CA GLU A 221 -2.87 -6.61 4.21
C GLU A 221 -3.74 -6.34 2.98
N LEU A 222 -5.07 -6.26 3.18
CA LEU A 222 -6.01 -5.93 2.11
C LEU A 222 -5.74 -4.55 1.50
N LEU A 223 -5.50 -3.53 2.34
CA LEU A 223 -5.16 -2.19 1.86
C LEU A 223 -3.90 -2.22 0.99
N LEU A 224 -2.85 -2.93 1.39
CA LEU A 224 -1.64 -3.06 0.59
C LEU A 224 -1.91 -3.75 -0.76
N ARG A 225 -2.67 -4.86 -0.77
CA ARG A 225 -3.06 -5.58 -1.99
C ARG A 225 -3.89 -4.68 -2.94
N LEU A 226 -4.72 -3.79 -2.38
CA LEU A 226 -5.50 -2.78 -3.13
C LEU A 226 -4.70 -1.51 -3.47
N ARG A 227 -3.41 -1.44 -3.10
CA ARG A 227 -2.55 -0.25 -3.21
C ARG A 227 -3.12 0.99 -2.51
N ALA A 228 -3.89 0.78 -1.44
CA ALA A 228 -4.30 1.78 -0.48
C ALA A 228 -3.21 1.96 0.61
N ASN A 229 -3.27 3.07 1.36
CA ASN A 229 -2.22 3.44 2.30
C ASN A 229 -2.74 4.19 3.54
N THR A 230 -4.05 4.35 3.70
CA THR A 230 -4.65 5.14 4.78
C THR A 230 -5.84 4.41 5.39
N ILE A 231 -6.07 4.59 6.68
CA ILE A 231 -7.25 4.08 7.38
C ILE A 231 -7.81 5.11 8.36
N TRP A 232 -9.14 5.16 8.48
CA TRP A 232 -9.81 5.60 9.70
C TRP A 232 -10.31 4.36 10.45
N PRO A 233 -9.82 4.12 11.68
CA PRO A 233 -10.14 2.91 12.42
C PRO A 233 -11.58 2.92 12.94
N ALA A 234 -12.04 1.74 13.37
CA ALA A 234 -13.30 1.58 14.09
C ALA A 234 -13.28 2.44 15.37
N MET A 235 -14.43 3.03 15.70
CA MET A 235 -14.49 4.11 16.67
C MET A 235 -15.78 4.19 17.50
N HIS A 236 -16.80 3.40 17.17
CA HIS A 236 -18.02 3.38 17.98
C HIS A 236 -17.73 2.86 19.39
N SER A 237 -18.61 3.18 20.34
CA SER A 237 -18.44 2.81 21.76
C SER A 237 -18.41 1.30 22.02
N CYS A 238 -18.77 0.48 21.03
CA CYS A 238 -18.64 -0.97 21.07
C CYS A 238 -17.20 -1.47 20.88
N THR A 239 -16.30 -0.63 20.35
CA THR A 239 -14.88 -0.92 20.13
C THR A 239 -13.99 -0.11 21.05
N LYS A 240 -12.84 -0.67 21.43
CA LYS A 240 -11.77 0.08 22.06
C LYS A 240 -11.16 1.04 21.03
N PRO A 241 -10.79 2.28 21.44
CA PRO A 241 -10.08 3.20 20.57
C PRO A 241 -8.84 2.55 19.95
N PHE A 242 -8.50 2.91 18.72
CA PHE A 242 -7.36 2.33 18.01
C PHE A 242 -6.06 2.30 18.82
N TYR A 243 -5.77 3.36 19.58
CA TYR A 243 -4.55 3.46 20.38
C TYR A 243 -4.64 2.82 21.78
N PHE A 244 -5.77 2.21 22.14
CA PHE A 244 -5.93 1.47 23.40
C PHE A 244 -4.95 0.29 23.46
N TYR A 245 -4.82 -0.48 22.37
CA TYR A 245 -3.82 -1.52 22.22
C TYR A 245 -2.52 -0.92 21.65
N PRO A 246 -1.42 -0.87 22.40
CA PRO A 246 -0.15 -0.31 21.93
C PRO A 246 0.40 -0.99 20.67
N GLU A 247 -0.01 -2.22 20.39
CA GLU A 247 0.38 -3.01 19.23
C GLU A 247 -0.27 -2.50 17.94
N ASN A 248 -1.48 -1.92 18.00
CA ASN A 248 -2.19 -1.42 16.80
C ASN A 248 -1.36 -0.38 16.04
N LYS A 249 -0.70 0.54 16.76
CA LYS A 249 0.19 1.53 16.14
C LYS A 249 1.46 0.89 15.54
N GLN A 250 1.98 -0.18 16.13
CA GLN A 250 3.13 -0.89 15.61
C GLN A 250 2.75 -1.62 14.32
N VAL A 251 1.60 -2.30 14.32
CA VAL A 251 1.06 -2.97 13.13
C VAL A 251 0.81 -1.96 12.00
N ALA A 252 0.30 -0.76 12.30
CA ALA A 252 0.16 0.29 11.29
C ALA A 252 1.52 0.74 10.70
N ASP A 253 2.58 0.87 11.52
CA ASP A 253 3.91 1.19 11.00
C ASP A 253 4.51 0.06 10.19
N ASP A 254 4.37 -1.18 10.68
CA ASP A 254 4.88 -2.39 10.06
C ASP A 254 4.32 -2.57 8.65
N TYR A 255 3.04 -2.26 8.45
CA TYR A 255 2.36 -2.27 7.14
C TYR A 255 2.46 -0.92 6.41
N ALA A 256 3.14 0.07 6.99
CA ALA A 256 3.28 1.42 6.47
C ALA A 256 1.95 2.16 6.18
N ILE A 257 0.88 1.84 6.92
CA ILE A 257 -0.45 2.46 6.80
C ILE A 257 -0.52 3.75 7.61
N VAL A 258 -1.01 4.81 6.96
CA VAL A 258 -1.27 6.11 7.56
C VAL A 258 -2.58 6.05 8.34
N VAL A 259 -2.51 6.32 9.65
CA VAL A 259 -3.70 6.36 10.50
C VAL A 259 -4.21 7.79 10.60
N GLY A 260 -5.49 7.98 10.27
CA GLY A 260 -6.25 9.19 10.58
C GLY A 260 -7.40 8.86 11.54
N THR A 261 -8.30 9.82 11.71
CA THR A 261 -9.54 9.66 12.45
C THR A 261 -10.70 10.23 11.66
N SER A 262 -11.93 9.88 12.01
CA SER A 262 -13.09 10.51 11.39
C SER A 262 -13.10 12.03 11.61
N HIS A 263 -13.93 12.72 10.84
CA HIS A 263 -13.95 14.18 10.80
C HIS A 263 -14.41 14.83 12.11
N CYS A 264 -15.08 14.08 13.00
CA CYS A 264 -15.51 14.54 14.33
C CYS A 264 -14.58 14.07 15.46
N GLU A 265 -13.42 13.50 15.13
CA GLU A 265 -12.44 12.97 16.07
C GLU A 265 -11.12 13.75 15.98
N PRO A 266 -11.10 15.00 16.48
CA PRO A 266 -9.97 15.89 16.29
C PRO A 266 -8.70 15.34 16.92
N MET A 267 -7.55 15.65 16.30
CA MET A 267 -6.22 15.43 16.88
C MET A 267 -5.90 13.96 17.18
N LEU A 268 -6.51 13.04 16.42
CA LEU A 268 -6.43 11.59 16.60
C LEU A 268 -7.09 11.09 17.90
N CYS A 269 -8.09 11.82 18.40
CA CYS A 269 -8.84 11.51 19.61
C CYS A 269 -10.18 10.89 19.24
N ASN A 270 -10.41 9.64 19.61
CA ASN A 270 -11.73 9.04 19.52
C ASN A 270 -12.60 9.60 20.65
N ILE A 271 -13.33 10.67 20.36
CA ILE A 271 -14.16 11.36 21.34
C ILE A 271 -15.26 10.46 21.90
N ASN A 272 -15.81 9.54 21.09
CA ASN A 272 -16.89 8.66 21.53
C ASN A 272 -16.48 7.70 22.66
N ALA A 273 -15.20 7.36 22.75
CA ALA A 273 -14.71 6.40 23.73
C ALA A 273 -13.64 6.96 24.69
N GLU A 274 -12.91 8.01 24.30
CA GLU A 274 -11.88 8.65 25.15
C GLU A 274 -12.41 9.86 25.93
N TRP A 275 -13.55 10.46 25.54
CA TRP A 275 -14.15 11.57 26.29
C TRP A 275 -15.20 11.07 27.30
N ASP A 276 -14.97 11.36 28.57
CA ASP A 276 -15.89 11.05 29.66
C ASP A 276 -16.53 12.34 30.16
N SER A 277 -17.79 12.61 29.78
CA SER A 277 -18.48 13.87 30.12
C SER A 277 -18.66 14.08 31.62
N ASP A 278 -18.75 13.01 32.41
CA ASP A 278 -18.96 13.10 33.85
C ASP A 278 -17.67 13.52 34.56
N LYS A 279 -16.51 13.15 34.00
CA LYS A 279 -15.18 13.49 34.56
C LYS A 279 -14.55 14.72 33.93
N MET A 280 -14.77 14.92 32.63
CA MET A 280 -14.10 15.93 31.81
C MET A 280 -15.00 17.12 31.47
N GLY A 281 -16.29 17.05 31.80
CA GLY A 281 -17.28 18.09 31.52
C GLY A 281 -17.87 18.02 30.10
N GLU A 282 -18.66 19.03 29.75
CA GLU A 282 -19.23 19.11 28.40
C GLU A 282 -18.13 19.24 27.34
N TRP A 283 -18.30 18.54 26.21
CA TRP A 283 -17.42 18.69 25.04
C TRP A 283 -17.71 20.00 24.32
N ARG A 284 -17.27 21.12 24.92
CA ARG A 284 -17.53 22.48 24.47
C ARG A 284 -16.31 23.37 24.63
N TYR A 285 -15.80 23.91 23.53
CA TYR A 285 -14.57 24.71 23.61
C TYR A 285 -14.74 26.02 24.36
N ASP A 286 -15.88 26.68 24.17
CA ASP A 286 -16.14 28.03 24.68
C ASP A 286 -16.19 28.09 26.21
N SER A 287 -16.56 26.97 26.84
CA SER A 287 -16.65 26.84 28.30
C SER A 287 -15.69 25.81 28.91
N ASN A 288 -15.04 24.97 28.11
CA ASN A 288 -14.22 23.85 28.59
C ASN A 288 -12.91 23.64 27.79
N SER A 289 -12.32 24.73 27.30
CA SER A 289 -11.12 24.70 26.44
C SER A 289 -9.91 23.97 27.03
N GLU A 290 -9.74 24.00 28.35
CA GLU A 290 -8.62 23.37 29.03
C GLU A 290 -8.72 21.84 29.00
N ALA A 291 -9.88 21.26 29.34
CA ALA A 291 -10.06 19.82 29.27
C ALA A 291 -10.04 19.32 27.81
N SER A 292 -10.63 20.07 26.88
CA SER A 292 -10.60 19.66 25.46
C SER A 292 -9.21 19.73 24.82
N SER A 293 -8.24 20.36 25.50
CA SER A 293 -6.83 20.33 25.13
C SER A 293 -6.14 18.99 25.45
N ILE A 294 -6.75 18.09 26.22
CA ILE A 294 -6.22 16.74 26.49
C ILE A 294 -6.08 15.93 25.19
N CYS A 295 -7.02 16.09 24.27
CA CYS A 295 -6.92 15.52 22.92
C CYS A 295 -5.76 16.13 22.09
N LEU A 296 -5.16 17.24 22.54
CA LEU A 296 -3.95 17.83 21.94
C LEU A 296 -2.66 17.21 22.48
N ASN A 297 -2.69 16.36 23.53
CA ASN A 297 -1.47 15.84 24.13
C ASN A 297 -0.74 14.90 23.13
N PRO A 298 0.35 15.36 22.49
CA PRO A 298 0.97 14.62 21.41
C PRO A 298 1.72 13.40 21.91
N GLU A 299 2.09 13.34 23.20
CA GLU A 299 2.99 12.33 23.74
C GLU A 299 2.41 10.92 23.70
N GLN A 300 1.12 10.76 24.03
CA GLN A 300 0.42 9.48 23.91
C GLN A 300 0.31 9.00 22.45
N ARG A 301 0.45 9.93 21.50
CA ARG A 301 0.29 9.72 20.07
C ARG A 301 1.60 9.95 19.29
N LYS A 302 2.75 10.00 19.97
CA LYS A 302 4.09 9.95 19.36
C LYS A 302 4.31 8.53 18.83
N ALA A 303 4.22 8.35 17.52
CA ALA A 303 4.55 7.11 16.83
C ALA A 303 5.39 7.45 15.58
N PRO A 304 6.28 6.56 15.12
CA PRO A 304 7.05 6.76 13.89
C PRO A 304 6.20 6.71 12.60
N VAL A 305 4.88 6.48 12.73
CA VAL A 305 3.93 6.40 11.62
C VAL A 305 3.54 7.79 11.13
N LEU A 306 3.54 7.97 9.80
CA LEU A 306 2.96 9.15 9.17
C LEU A 306 1.47 9.23 9.50
N LYS A 307 1.01 10.37 10.00
CA LYS A 307 -0.36 10.61 10.46
C LYS A 307 -1.02 11.71 9.64
N VAL A 308 -2.33 11.61 9.47
CA VAL A 308 -3.17 12.72 8.98
C VAL A 308 -4.05 13.16 10.13
N PHE A 309 -3.84 14.40 10.59
CA PHE A 309 -4.60 14.96 11.70
C PHE A 309 -5.91 15.54 11.20
N THR A 310 -7.01 15.11 11.82
CA THR A 310 -8.28 15.85 11.75
C THR A 310 -8.12 17.13 12.56
N PRO A 311 -8.28 18.32 11.95
CA PRO A 311 -8.18 19.58 12.66
C PRO A 311 -9.27 19.69 13.73
N TRP A 312 -9.02 20.53 14.72
CA TRP A 312 -9.75 20.57 15.99
C TRP A 312 -11.27 20.84 15.85
N VAL A 313 -11.67 21.51 14.78
CA VAL A 313 -13.07 21.83 14.49
C VAL A 313 -13.30 21.55 13.01
N CYS A 314 -14.24 20.64 12.72
CA CYS A 314 -14.94 20.62 11.44
C CYS A 314 -15.48 22.03 11.23
N VAL A 315 -15.01 22.76 10.23
CA VAL A 315 -15.35 24.17 10.03
C VAL A 315 -16.85 24.30 9.74
N GLU A 316 -17.64 24.37 10.80
CA GLU A 316 -19.06 24.73 10.78
C GLU A 316 -19.22 26.26 10.85
N ASN A 317 -18.30 27.00 10.20
CA ASN A 317 -18.46 28.43 9.93
C ASN A 317 -19.21 28.68 8.60
N MET A 318 -20.16 27.80 8.27
CA MET A 318 -21.04 27.95 7.11
C MET A 318 -22.54 27.96 7.43
N ILE A 319 -22.94 28.19 8.68
CA ILE A 319 -24.29 28.69 9.00
C ILE A 319 -24.18 29.75 10.11
N ARG A 320 -23.69 30.94 9.73
CA ARG A 320 -24.16 32.17 10.37
C ARG A 320 -25.33 32.71 9.55
N ARG A 321 -26.54 32.49 10.04
CA ARG A 321 -27.65 33.45 9.98
C ARG A 321 -28.38 33.40 11.31
#